data_AF-A0A2V7YF09-F1
#
_entry.id   AF-A0A2V7YF09-F1
#
_cell.length_a   1.000
_cell.length_b   1.000
_cell.length_c   1.000
_cell.angle_alpha   90.00
_cell.angle_beta   90.00
_cell.angle_gamma   90.00
#
_symmetry.space_group_name_H-M   'P 1'
#
loop_
_entity.id
_entity.type
_entity.pdbx_description
1 polymer ?
#
loop_
_entity_poly.entity_id
_entity_poly.type
_entity_poly.pdbx_seq_one_letter_code
_entity_poly.pdbx_strand_id
1 'polypeptide(L)'
;MPGVTLITKDQIQARLAEMGREITADYAGTNPIVALDFIQVSSYGNEKYSSGVVTILKEPQLDMTNRAVLIVEDIIDSGLSMREVFRYIESRGASIVRTATFLDKPAARRVDFRANYVGFSIDPQFVIGYGLDYAERYRNIPEIQVLSE
;
A
#
# COMPACT_ATOMS: atom_id res chain seq x y z
N MET A 1 -10.17 15.89 -16.85
CA MET A 1 -11.61 15.99 -16.51
C MET A 1 -11.82 15.40 -15.11
N PRO A 2 -12.87 15.76 -14.34
CA PRO A 2 -13.21 15.00 -13.13
C PRO A 2 -13.51 13.55 -13.53
N GLY A 3 -12.99 12.58 -12.77
CA GLY A 3 -13.07 11.17 -13.11
C GLY A 3 -14.42 10.54 -12.76
N VAL A 4 -14.69 9.35 -13.30
CA VAL A 4 -15.87 8.55 -12.90
C VAL A 4 -15.56 7.87 -11.57
N THR A 5 -16.44 8.05 -10.56
CA THR A 5 -16.29 7.39 -9.25
C THR A 5 -16.32 5.87 -9.42
N LEU A 6 -15.22 5.22 -9.03
CA LEU A 6 -15.07 3.77 -8.97
C LEU A 6 -15.42 3.24 -7.58
N ILE A 7 -14.98 3.94 -6.52
CA ILE A 7 -15.21 3.55 -5.13
C ILE A 7 -15.62 4.80 -4.35
N THR A 8 -16.82 4.76 -3.77
CA THR A 8 -17.37 5.87 -2.99
C THR A 8 -16.73 5.95 -1.61
N LYS A 9 -16.82 7.13 -0.97
CA LYS A 9 -16.35 7.33 0.39
C LYS A 9 -16.95 6.32 1.37
N ASP A 10 -18.24 6.01 1.24
CA ASP A 10 -18.93 5.09 2.16
C ASP A 10 -18.45 3.65 1.99
N GLN A 11 -18.20 3.20 0.74
CA GLN A 11 -17.59 1.90 0.47
C GLN A 11 -16.19 1.82 1.10
N ILE A 12 -15.39 2.88 0.96
CA ILE A 12 -14.06 2.98 1.58
C ILE A 12 -14.16 2.84 3.10
N GLN A 13 -15.02 3.62 3.76
CA GLN A 13 -15.16 3.56 5.22
C GLN A 13 -15.61 2.18 5.70
N ALA A 14 -16.57 1.56 5.00
CA ALA A 14 -17.05 0.22 5.33
C ALA A 14 -15.93 -0.82 5.22
N ARG A 15 -15.15 -0.80 4.13
CA ARG A 15 -14.07 -1.76 3.92
C ARG A 15 -12.90 -1.54 4.89
N LEU A 16 -12.52 -0.29 5.16
CA LEU A 16 -11.46 -0.01 6.14
C LEU A 16 -11.83 -0.47 7.55
N ALA A 17 -13.10 -0.32 7.94
CA ALA A 17 -13.58 -0.84 9.21
C ALA A 17 -13.50 -2.37 9.28
N GLU A 18 -13.75 -3.07 8.16
CA GLU A 18 -13.61 -4.52 8.06
C GLU A 18 -12.15 -4.97 8.11
N MET A 19 -11.26 -4.34 7.33
CA MET A 19 -9.82 -4.60 7.40
C MET A 19 -9.28 -4.37 8.81
N GLY A 20 -9.74 -3.31 9.49
CA GLY A 20 -9.36 -3.03 10.88
C GLY A 20 -9.76 -4.18 11.82
N ARG A 21 -10.92 -4.81 11.60
CA ARG A 21 -11.36 -5.99 12.38
C ARG A 21 -10.52 -7.23 12.05
N GLU A 22 -10.20 -7.47 10.78
CA GLU A 22 -9.32 -8.56 10.34
C GLU A 22 -7.94 -8.46 11.01
N ILE A 23 -7.31 -7.28 10.94
CA ILE A 23 -6.03 -7.01 11.59
C ILE A 23 -6.15 -7.18 13.11
N THR A 24 -7.21 -6.62 13.73
CA THR A 24 -7.40 -6.76 15.18
C THR A 24 -7.53 -8.21 15.62
N ALA A 25 -8.25 -9.04 14.85
CA ALA A 25 -8.41 -10.46 15.15
C ALA A 25 -7.07 -11.22 15.08
N ASP A 26 -6.25 -10.90 14.10
CA ASP A 26 -4.95 -11.55 13.91
C ASP A 26 -3.92 -11.23 15.00
N TYR A 27 -4.06 -10.08 15.66
CA TYR A 27 -3.24 -9.66 16.79
C TYR A 27 -3.99 -9.75 18.13
N ALA A 28 -5.09 -10.51 18.18
CA ALA A 28 -5.85 -10.70 19.41
C ALA A 28 -4.98 -11.37 20.49
N GLY A 29 -5.08 -10.87 21.72
CA GLY A 29 -4.31 -11.37 22.86
C GLY A 29 -2.87 -10.84 22.95
N THR A 30 -2.37 -10.08 21.98
CA THR A 30 -1.01 -9.49 22.04
C THR A 30 -0.99 -8.07 22.62
N ASN A 31 -2.15 -7.42 22.79
CA ASN A 31 -2.32 -6.03 23.25
C ASN A 31 -1.23 -5.06 22.71
N PRO A 32 -1.12 -4.90 21.38
CA PRO A 32 0.02 -4.23 20.77
C PRO A 32 -0.03 -2.71 21.03
N ILE A 33 1.13 -2.12 21.34
CA ILE A 33 1.33 -0.68 21.23
C ILE A 33 1.65 -0.38 19.77
N VAL A 34 0.78 0.39 19.12
CA VAL A 34 0.97 0.80 17.72
C VAL A 34 1.89 2.02 17.66
N ALA A 35 2.98 1.90 16.92
CA ALA A 35 3.87 3.00 16.58
C ALA A 35 3.87 3.18 15.06
N LEU A 36 3.91 4.44 14.61
CA LEU A 36 3.88 4.80 13.20
C LEU A 36 5.25 5.35 12.77
N ASP A 37 5.69 4.93 11.60
CA ASP A 37 6.89 5.43 10.94
C ASP A 37 6.70 5.41 9.42
N PHE A 38 7.61 6.06 8.69
CA PHE A 38 7.51 6.23 7.25
C PHE A 38 8.83 5.86 6.57
N ILE A 39 8.72 4.98 5.57
CA ILE A 39 9.77 4.74 4.58
C ILE A 39 9.43 5.52 3.31
N GLN A 40 10.45 6.07 2.64
CA GLN A 40 10.29 6.66 1.32
C GLN A 40 11.20 5.93 0.34
N VAL A 41 10.62 5.43 -0.74
CA VAL A 41 11.35 4.78 -1.82
C VAL A 41 11.15 5.49 -3.15
N SER A 42 12.13 5.40 -4.04
CA SER A 42 12.04 5.85 -5.43
C SER A 42 12.42 4.70 -6.36
N SER A 43 11.68 4.49 -7.45
CA SER A 43 12.04 3.51 -8.47
C SER A 43 13.09 4.08 -9.43
N TYR A 44 14.13 3.30 -9.76
CA TYR A 44 15.09 3.70 -10.79
C TYR A 44 14.46 3.70 -12.19
N GLY A 45 14.56 4.84 -12.89
CA GLY A 45 14.13 5.04 -14.28
C GLY A 45 13.02 6.10 -14.40
N ASN A 46 13.12 6.99 -15.40
CA ASN A 46 12.13 8.05 -15.68
C ASN A 46 10.82 7.52 -16.30
N GLU A 47 10.52 6.22 -16.18
CA GLU A 47 9.41 5.58 -16.86
C GLU A 47 8.25 5.31 -15.90
N LYS A 48 7.02 5.30 -16.44
CA LYS A 48 5.76 4.99 -15.71
C LYS A 48 5.74 3.58 -15.07
N TYR A 49 6.80 2.79 -15.21
CA TYR A 49 6.89 1.41 -14.76
C TYR A 49 8.14 1.21 -13.89
N SER A 50 7.97 0.55 -12.74
CA SER A 50 9.09 0.22 -11.84
C SER A 50 10.03 -0.79 -12.50
N SER A 51 11.33 -0.51 -12.45
CA SER A 51 12.43 -1.43 -12.82
C SER A 51 12.62 -2.55 -11.78
N GLY A 52 11.95 -2.46 -10.63
CA GLY A 52 12.15 -3.36 -9.49
C GLY A 52 13.42 -3.12 -8.70
N VAL A 53 14.20 -2.09 -9.04
CA VAL A 53 15.25 -1.55 -8.18
C VAL A 53 14.71 -0.29 -7.52
N VAL A 54 14.64 -0.30 -6.19
CA VAL A 54 14.22 0.86 -5.39
C VAL A 54 15.41 1.47 -4.66
N THR A 55 15.51 2.79 -4.67
CA THR A 55 16.39 3.54 -3.75
C THR A 55 15.59 3.91 -2.52
N ILE A 56 16.15 3.68 -1.34
CA ILE A 56 15.58 4.19 -0.10
C ILE A 56 16.02 5.65 0.05
N LEU A 57 15.06 6.57 0.01
CA LEU A 57 15.27 8.00 0.21
C LEU A 57 15.17 8.39 1.69
N LYS A 58 14.33 7.68 2.43
CA LYS A 58 14.16 7.82 3.88
C LYS A 58 13.98 6.44 4.51
N GLU A 59 14.84 6.12 5.46
CA GLU A 59 14.73 4.92 6.29
C GLU A 59 13.77 5.15 7.47
N PRO A 60 13.06 4.09 7.92
CA PRO A 60 12.40 4.10 9.22
C PRO A 60 13.40 4.37 10.35
N GLN A 61 12.97 5.15 11.35
CA GLN A 61 13.75 5.53 12.53
C GLN A 61 13.47 4.63 13.74
N LEU A 62 12.29 4.00 13.80
CA LEU A 62 11.95 3.07 14.87
C LEU A 62 12.72 1.75 14.71
N ASP A 63 13.27 1.25 15.82
CA ASP A 63 13.86 -0.08 15.87
C ASP A 63 12.77 -1.14 15.69
N MET A 64 12.87 -1.93 14.62
CA MET A 64 11.93 -2.99 14.28
C MET A 64 12.41 -4.39 14.67
N THR A 65 13.59 -4.50 15.31
CA THR A 65 14.16 -5.79 15.72
C THR A 65 13.21 -6.53 16.66
N ASN A 66 12.92 -7.79 16.33
CA ASN A 66 11.98 -8.67 17.03
C ASN A 66 10.54 -8.13 17.15
N ARG A 67 10.15 -7.14 16.34
CA ARG A 67 8.79 -6.58 16.32
C ARG A 67 7.97 -7.11 15.16
N ALA A 68 6.65 -7.10 15.34
CA ALA A 68 5.73 -7.22 14.22
C ALA A 68 5.64 -5.88 13.48
N VAL A 69 5.79 -5.94 12.16
CA VAL A 69 5.70 -4.78 11.26
C VAL A 69 4.59 -5.02 10.27
N LEU A 70 3.67 -4.06 10.16
CA LEU A 70 2.65 -4.00 9.13
C LEU A 70 3.01 -2.87 8.16
N ILE A 71 3.41 -3.22 6.94
CA ILE A 71 3.66 -2.26 5.86
C ILE A 71 2.29 -1.88 5.26
N VAL A 72 2.02 -0.58 5.15
CA VAL A 72 0.75 -0.06 4.61
C VAL A 72 1.03 0.70 3.32
N GLU A 73 0.43 0.26 2.21
CA GLU A 73 0.60 0.84 0.87
C GLU A 73 -0.75 1.25 0.28
N ASP A 74 -0.78 2.33 -0.50
CA ASP A 74 -2.00 2.77 -1.18
C ASP A 74 -2.41 1.84 -2.33
N ILE A 75 -1.46 1.40 -3.16
CA ILE A 75 -1.72 0.53 -4.30
C ILE A 75 -0.59 -0.45 -4.61
N ILE A 76 -0.92 -1.72 -4.84
CA ILE A 76 0.01 -2.71 -5.38
C ILE A 76 -0.37 -3.04 -6.83
N ASP A 77 0.44 -2.54 -7.76
CA ASP A 77 0.30 -2.78 -9.20
C ASP A 77 1.20 -3.93 -9.68
N SER A 78 2.43 -3.64 -10.13
CA SER A 78 3.38 -4.68 -10.53
C SER A 78 3.86 -5.58 -9.37
N GLY A 79 3.78 -5.09 -8.12
CA GLY A 79 4.31 -5.75 -6.91
C GLY A 79 5.82 -5.63 -6.70
N LEU A 80 6.55 -5.03 -7.65
CA LEU A 80 8.01 -4.95 -7.61
C LEU A 80 8.53 -4.13 -6.42
N SER A 81 8.04 -2.90 -6.24
CA SER A 81 8.47 -2.03 -5.13
C SER A 81 8.14 -2.66 -3.77
N MET A 82 6.92 -3.21 -3.63
CA MET A 82 6.49 -3.87 -2.40
C MET A 82 7.33 -5.09 -2.03
N ARG A 83 7.77 -5.89 -3.01
CA ARG A 83 8.68 -7.01 -2.76
C ARG A 83 10.01 -6.54 -2.17
N GLU A 84 10.57 -5.45 -2.70
CA GLU A 84 11.84 -4.92 -2.20
C GLU A 84 11.70 -4.25 -0.83
N VAL A 85 10.62 -3.48 -0.60
CA VAL A 85 10.33 -2.92 0.74
C VAL A 85 10.13 -4.02 1.77
N PHE A 86 9.39 -5.08 1.42
CA PHE A 86 9.18 -6.23 2.30
C PHE A 86 10.51 -6.88 2.69
N ARG A 87 11.38 -7.18 1.71
CA ARG A 87 12.72 -7.75 1.96
C ARG A 87 13.60 -6.82 2.79
N TYR A 88 13.56 -5.51 2.54
CA TYR A 88 14.29 -4.54 3.33
C TYR A 88 13.85 -4.62 4.80
N ILE A 89 12.55 -4.56 5.08
CA ILE A 89 12.02 -4.65 6.45
C ILE A 89 12.36 -5.99 7.12
N GLU A 90 12.24 -7.12 6.41
CA GLU A 90 12.68 -8.43 6.95
C GLU A 90 14.17 -8.42 7.32
N SER A 91 15.03 -7.87 6.46
CA SER A 91 16.47 -7.80 6.68
C SER A 91 16.88 -6.95 7.90
N ARG A 92 15.97 -6.09 8.39
CA ARG A 92 16.17 -5.26 9.59
C ARG A 92 15.77 -5.96 10.89
N GLY A 93 15.44 -7.25 10.83
CA GLY A 93 15.23 -8.08 12.03
C GLY A 93 13.80 -8.07 12.57
N ALA A 94 12.81 -7.64 11.79
CA ALA A 94 11.40 -7.78 12.15
C ALA A 94 11.05 -9.27 12.32
N SER A 95 10.33 -9.62 13.40
CA SER A 95 9.94 -11.01 13.69
C SER A 95 8.73 -11.47 12.88
N ILE A 96 7.86 -10.53 12.52
CA ILE A 96 6.69 -10.75 11.66
C ILE A 96 6.62 -9.57 10.71
N VAL A 97 6.57 -9.82 9.41
CA VAL A 97 6.31 -8.78 8.41
C VAL A 97 5.01 -9.14 7.70
N ARG A 98 4.04 -8.23 7.75
CA ARG A 98 2.78 -8.32 7.01
C ARG A 98 2.58 -7.07 6.19
N THR A 99 1.70 -7.15 5.20
CA THR A 99 1.37 -6.04 4.31
C THR A 99 -0.13 -5.83 4.22
N ALA A 100 -0.54 -4.57 4.25
CA ALA A 100 -1.88 -4.12 3.94
C ALA A 100 -1.81 -3.19 2.74
N THR A 101 -2.69 -3.37 1.76
CA THR A 101 -2.86 -2.42 0.68
C THR A 101 -4.29 -1.96 0.53
N PHE A 102 -4.49 -0.70 0.18
CA PHE A 102 -5.81 -0.18 -0.08
C PHE A 102 -6.35 -0.66 -1.45
N LEU A 103 -5.56 -0.59 -2.53
CA LEU A 103 -5.91 -1.09 -3.86
C LEU A 103 -4.95 -2.18 -4.33
N ASP A 104 -5.48 -3.26 -4.89
CA ASP A 104 -4.68 -4.32 -5.51
C ASP A 104 -5.07 -4.50 -6.99
N LYS A 105 -4.07 -4.67 -7.86
CA LYS A 105 -4.25 -4.97 -9.30
C LYS A 105 -3.60 -6.30 -9.66
N PRO A 106 -4.22 -7.45 -9.32
CA PRO A 106 -3.64 -8.76 -9.58
C PRO A 106 -3.28 -9.00 -11.06
N ALA A 107 -4.10 -8.49 -11.99
CA ALA A 107 -3.88 -8.64 -13.43
C ALA A 107 -2.65 -7.90 -13.97
N ALA A 108 -2.12 -6.90 -13.23
CA ALA A 108 -0.92 -6.14 -13.60
C ALA A 108 0.36 -6.69 -12.94
N ARG A 109 0.24 -7.75 -12.14
CA ARG A 109 1.32 -8.27 -11.31
C ARG A 109 2.46 -8.85 -12.14
N ARG A 110 3.70 -8.52 -11.78
CA ARG A 110 4.93 -9.00 -12.44
C ARG A 110 5.80 -9.92 -11.57
N VAL A 111 5.43 -10.07 -10.30
CA VAL A 111 6.12 -10.90 -9.31
C VAL A 111 5.10 -11.64 -8.46
N ASP A 112 5.45 -12.81 -7.92
CA ASP A 112 4.57 -13.47 -6.95
C ASP A 112 4.61 -12.71 -5.61
N PHE A 113 3.67 -11.78 -5.46
CA PHE A 113 3.49 -10.96 -4.27
C PHE A 113 2.00 -10.78 -3.99
N ARG A 114 1.60 -11.11 -2.76
CA ARG A 114 0.23 -11.01 -2.28
C ARG A 114 0.23 -10.28 -0.94
N ALA A 115 -0.62 -9.27 -0.81
CA ALA A 115 -0.80 -8.61 0.47
C ALA A 115 -1.58 -9.51 1.44
N ASN A 116 -1.34 -9.34 2.74
CA ASN A 116 -2.10 -10.05 3.78
C ASN A 116 -3.50 -9.46 3.92
N TYR A 117 -3.62 -8.14 3.77
CA TYR A 117 -4.90 -7.42 3.83
C TYR A 117 -5.06 -6.57 2.57
N VAL A 118 -6.19 -6.72 1.88
CA VAL A 118 -6.50 -5.99 0.64
C VAL A 118 -7.80 -5.23 0.83
N GLY A 119 -7.80 -3.92 0.60
CA GLY A 119 -9.01 -3.11 0.58
C GLY A 119 -9.91 -3.52 -0.58
N PHE A 120 -9.47 -3.21 -1.80
CA PHE A 120 -10.21 -3.51 -3.02
C PHE A 120 -9.30 -4.09 -4.09
N SER A 121 -9.74 -5.16 -4.74
CA SER A 121 -9.13 -5.62 -5.99
C SER A 121 -9.82 -4.94 -7.16
N ILE A 122 -9.04 -4.30 -8.03
CA ILE A 122 -9.56 -3.56 -9.19
C ILE A 122 -8.86 -3.98 -10.48
N ASP A 123 -9.55 -3.80 -11.61
CA ASP A 123 -8.95 -3.97 -12.92
C ASP A 123 -7.86 -2.90 -13.20
N PRO A 124 -6.88 -3.21 -14.07
CA PRO A 124 -5.85 -2.25 -14.46
C PRO A 124 -6.43 -1.00 -15.12
N GLN A 125 -6.53 0.08 -14.35
CA GLN A 125 -6.95 1.40 -14.79
C GLN A 125 -6.22 2.49 -14.01
N PHE A 126 -6.10 3.69 -14.58
CA PHE A 126 -5.48 4.80 -13.89
C PHE A 126 -6.49 5.43 -12.92
N VAL A 127 -6.15 5.46 -11.63
CA VAL A 127 -7.04 5.93 -10.57
C VAL A 127 -6.41 7.06 -9.78
N ILE A 128 -7.25 7.96 -9.28
CA ILE A 128 -6.88 9.12 -8.47
C ILE A 128 -7.80 9.24 -7.26
N GLY A 129 -7.37 10.03 -6.28
CA GLY A 129 -8.14 10.30 -5.07
C GLY A 129 -7.76 9.39 -3.91
N TYR A 130 -8.26 9.73 -2.73
CA TYR A 130 -7.97 9.04 -1.48
C TYR A 130 -6.46 8.83 -1.23
N GLY A 131 -5.65 9.85 -1.51
CA GLY A 131 -4.19 9.82 -1.41
C GLY A 131 -3.46 9.55 -2.73
N LEU A 132 -4.09 8.87 -3.69
CA LEU A 132 -3.52 8.61 -5.03
C LEU A 132 -3.54 9.87 -5.89
N ASP A 133 -2.53 10.01 -6.75
CA ASP A 133 -2.34 11.22 -7.56
C ASP A 133 -2.23 11.00 -9.06
N TYR A 134 -2.39 12.12 -9.76
CA TYR A 134 -1.85 12.31 -11.11
C TYR A 134 -1.07 13.61 -11.14
N ALA A 135 0.25 13.53 -11.37
CA ALA A 135 1.15 14.68 -11.39
C ALA A 135 1.02 15.54 -10.12
N GLU A 136 1.03 14.88 -8.95
CA GLU A 136 0.90 15.49 -7.62
C GLU A 136 -0.45 16.16 -7.32
N ARG A 137 -1.46 15.92 -8.16
CA ARG A 137 -2.82 16.46 -8.00
C ARG A 137 -3.81 15.37 -7.59
N TYR A 138 -4.98 15.80 -7.12
CA TYR A 138 -6.16 14.96 -6.85
C TYR A 138 -6.13 14.07 -5.60
N ARG A 139 -5.02 14.04 -4.85
CA ARG A 139 -4.90 13.29 -3.57
C ARG A 139 -6.04 13.57 -2.58
N ASN A 140 -6.61 14.77 -2.64
CA ASN A 140 -7.64 15.27 -1.72
C ASN A 140 -9.08 14.87 -2.08
N ILE A 141 -9.32 14.20 -3.22
CA ILE A 141 -10.66 13.68 -3.55
C ILE A 141 -11.00 12.57 -2.51
N PRO A 142 -12.17 12.60 -1.86
CA PRO A 142 -12.51 11.64 -0.80
C PRO A 142 -12.92 10.25 -1.31
N GLU A 143 -12.85 10.02 -2.62
CA GLU A 143 -13.30 8.83 -3.34
C GLU A 143 -12.16 8.35 -4.25
N ILE A 144 -12.29 7.13 -4.78
CA ILE A 144 -11.47 6.69 -5.90
C ILE A 144 -12.21 6.95 -7.19
N GLN A 145 -11.56 7.67 -8.09
CA GLN A 145 -12.07 7.96 -9.43
C GLN A 145 -11.13 7.42 -10.49
N VAL A 146 -11.70 6.97 -11.61
CA VAL A 146 -10.95 6.62 -12.82
C VAL A 146 -10.66 7.90 -13.58
N LEU A 147 -9.39 8.18 -13.87
CA LEU A 147 -9.01 9.33 -14.68
C LEU A 147 -9.33 9.02 -16.15
N SER A 148 -10.35 9.69 -16.70
CA SER A 148 -10.65 9.66 -18.12
C SER A 148 -9.74 10.64 -18.88
N GLU A 149 -9.16 10.18 -20.00
CA GLU A 149 -8.37 10.99 -20.94
C GLU A 149 -9.13 12.23 -21.42
#